data_AF-A0A2Z6Q430-F1
#
_entry.id   AF-A0A2Z6Q430-F1
#
_cell.length_a   1.000
_cell.length_b   1.000
_cell.length_c   1.000
_cell.angle_alpha   90.00
_cell.angle_beta   90.00
_cell.angle_gamma   90.00
#
_symmetry.space_group_name_H-M   'P 1'
#
loop_
_entity.id
_entity.type
_entity.pdbx_description
1 polymer ?
#
loop_
_entity_poly.entity_id
_entity_poly.type
_entity_poly.pdbx_seq_one_letter_code
_entity_poly.pdbx_strand_id
1 'polypeptide(L)'
;MLEELWTKANLSDEGGKWRKIGFATEAPKWEIQRVGYLGLENMHGFMKKDIDDYQKTILEQYNRPAERRCPFAKTSIEVTELLCDYWDVNTGYTTSTSFQPLLLAFEKIHYITVKSFFRLWNDMEATVDDFPKYQF
;
A
#
# COMPACT_ATOMS: atom_id res chain seq x y z
N MET A 1 14.09 -4.21 4.62
CA MET A 1 12.91 -3.68 3.90
C MET A 1 12.14 -2.67 4.74
N LEU A 2 11.54 -3.04 5.87
CA LEU A 2 10.82 -2.06 6.72
C LEU A 2 11.66 -0.85 7.12
N GLU A 3 12.87 -1.09 7.65
CA GLU A 3 13.77 0.01 8.00
C GLU A 3 14.17 0.85 6.80
N GLU A 4 14.33 0.23 5.63
CA GLU A 4 14.66 0.94 4.38
C GLU A 4 13.49 1.82 3.90
N LEU A 5 12.25 1.34 4.01
CA LEU A 5 11.03 2.11 3.71
C LEU A 5 10.96 3.40 4.54
N TRP A 6 11.34 3.31 5.82
CA TRP A 6 11.40 4.48 6.69
C TRP A 6 12.56 5.40 6.34
N THR A 7 13.78 4.86 6.26
CA THR A 7 14.96 5.67 5.95
C THR A 7 14.80 6.43 4.64
N LYS A 8 14.15 5.80 3.64
CA LYS A 8 13.86 6.44 2.36
C LYS A 8 12.67 7.38 2.40
N ALA A 9 11.75 7.28 3.36
CA ALA A 9 10.66 8.23 3.52
C ALA A 9 11.15 9.64 3.89
N ASN A 10 12.33 9.74 4.51
CA ASN A 10 13.02 11.00 4.80
C ASN A 10 12.15 12.03 5.56
N LEU A 11 11.42 11.55 6.57
CA LEU A 11 10.61 12.37 7.46
C LEU A 11 11.34 12.62 8.79
N SER A 12 10.91 13.64 9.53
CA SER A 12 11.40 13.89 10.91
C SER A 12 11.12 12.70 11.84
N ASP A 13 12.03 12.45 12.78
CA ASP A 13 11.88 11.41 13.82
C ASP A 13 10.83 11.76 14.89
N GLU A 14 10.30 12.99 14.91
CA GLU A 14 9.33 13.42 15.92
C GLU A 14 7.94 12.82 15.71
N GLY A 15 7.54 11.89 16.58
CA GLY A 15 6.23 11.22 16.51
C GLY A 15 6.31 9.78 15.98
N GLY A 16 5.15 9.15 15.80
CA GLY A 16 5.07 7.75 15.39
C GLY A 16 5.62 7.50 13.98
N LYS A 17 6.74 6.78 13.89
CA LYS A 17 7.46 6.45 12.65
C LYS A 17 6.54 5.74 11.65
N TRP A 18 5.84 4.70 12.08
CA TRP A 18 5.06 3.86 11.17
C TRP A 18 3.72 4.48 10.83
N ARG A 19 3.10 5.23 11.75
CA ARG A 19 1.90 6.03 11.45
C ARG A 19 2.13 7.05 10.35
N LYS A 20 3.33 7.64 10.27
CA LYS A 20 3.68 8.57 9.19
C LYS A 20 3.75 7.92 7.80
N ILE A 21 4.18 6.66 7.73
CA ILE A 21 4.14 5.87 6.49
C ILE A 21 2.69 5.43 6.16
N GLY A 22 1.76 5.59 7.11
CA GLY A 22 0.35 5.22 6.93
C GLY A 22 0.00 3.83 7.43
N PHE A 23 0.77 3.28 8.37
CA PHE A 23 0.28 2.17 9.20
C PHE A 23 -0.74 2.69 10.23
N ALA A 24 -1.68 1.85 10.65
CA ALA A 24 -2.64 2.22 11.69
C ALA A 24 -1.97 2.29 13.08
N THR A 25 -0.95 1.48 13.30
CA THR A 25 -0.24 1.32 14.57
C THR A 25 1.28 1.51 14.39
N GLU A 26 2.00 1.54 15.50
CA GLU A 26 3.47 1.48 15.50
C GLU A 26 4.02 0.04 15.42
N ALA A 27 3.16 -0.94 15.14
CA ALA A 27 3.49 -2.35 15.03
C ALA A 27 3.28 -2.85 13.58
N PRO A 28 4.09 -2.39 12.60
CA PRO A 28 3.89 -2.70 11.17
C PRO A 28 3.92 -4.20 10.87
N LYS A 29 4.66 -4.99 11.65
CA LYS A 29 4.74 -6.45 11.49
C LYS A 29 3.38 -7.13 11.66
N TRP A 30 2.57 -6.64 12.58
CA TRP A 30 1.24 -7.20 12.86
C TRP A 30 0.27 -6.88 11.72
N GLU A 31 0.30 -5.65 11.21
CA GLU A 31 -0.57 -5.22 10.11
C GLU A 31 -0.20 -5.92 8.79
N ILE A 32 1.09 -6.12 8.53
CA ILE A 32 1.57 -6.82 7.33
C ILE A 32 1.28 -8.32 7.40
N GLN A 33 1.08 -8.90 8.59
CA GLN A 33 0.89 -10.34 8.77
C GLN A 33 -0.23 -10.89 7.87
N ARG A 34 -1.28 -10.10 7.60
CA ARG A 34 -2.41 -10.49 6.75
C ARG A 34 -2.00 -10.79 5.30
N VAL A 35 -1.07 -10.02 4.75
CA VAL A 35 -0.55 -10.14 3.37
C VAL A 35 0.84 -10.79 3.31
N GLY A 36 1.42 -11.08 4.48
CA GLY A 36 2.72 -11.71 4.64
C GLY A 36 3.87 -10.94 4.00
N TYR A 37 4.91 -11.69 3.61
CA TYR A 37 6.11 -11.12 3.00
C TYR A 37 5.83 -10.45 1.65
N LEU A 38 4.85 -10.95 0.89
CA LEU A 38 4.46 -10.38 -0.41
C LEU A 38 4.05 -8.90 -0.28
N GLY A 39 3.25 -8.55 0.73
CA GLY A 39 2.87 -7.15 0.95
C GLY A 39 4.06 -6.25 1.28
N LEU A 40 5.04 -6.76 2.03
CA LEU A 40 6.27 -6.03 2.33
C LEU A 40 7.15 -5.86 1.08
N GLU A 41 7.27 -6.91 0.27
CA GLU A 41 8.00 -6.88 -0.99
C GLU A 41 7.37 -5.90 -1.98
N ASN A 42 6.04 -5.88 -2.10
CA ASN A 42 5.32 -4.92 -2.94
C ASN A 42 5.51 -3.48 -2.48
N MET A 43 5.43 -3.20 -1.18
CA MET A 43 5.74 -1.86 -0.64
C MET A 43 7.18 -1.44 -0.97
N HIS A 44 8.12 -2.37 -0.81
CA HIS A 44 9.53 -2.11 -1.09
C HIS A 44 9.78 -1.89 -2.58
N GLY A 45 9.14 -2.68 -3.44
CA GLY A 45 9.14 -2.55 -4.90
C GLY A 45 8.58 -1.21 -5.35
N PHE A 46 7.45 -0.79 -4.77
CA PHE A 46 6.85 0.52 -5.00
C PHE A 46 7.86 1.65 -4.72
N MET A 47 8.48 1.63 -3.54
CA MET A 47 9.48 2.61 -3.15
C MET A 47 10.70 2.59 -4.08
N LYS A 48 11.22 1.41 -4.43
CA LYS A 48 12.41 1.27 -5.28
C LYS A 48 12.18 1.72 -6.71
N LYS A 49 10.96 1.58 -7.22
CA LYS A 49 10.62 1.92 -8.60
C LYS A 49 10.78 3.42 -8.87
N ASP A 50 10.37 4.26 -7.91
CA ASP A 50 10.54 5.71 -7.96
C ASP A 50 10.62 6.26 -6.53
N ILE A 51 11.85 6.45 -6.03
CA ILE A 51 12.10 6.91 -4.66
C ILE A 51 11.61 8.34 -4.48
N ASP A 52 11.77 9.19 -5.50
CA ASP A 52 11.39 10.60 -5.44
C ASP A 52 9.87 10.75 -5.38
N ASP A 53 9.13 9.99 -6.20
CA ASP A 53 7.67 9.93 -6.15
C ASP A 53 7.14 9.34 -4.84
N TYR A 54 7.83 8.32 -4.28
CA TYR A 54 7.50 7.78 -2.97
C TYR A 54 7.67 8.84 -1.87
N GLN A 55 8.82 9.51 -1.79
CA GLN A 55 9.07 10.58 -0.81
C GLN A 55 8.05 11.70 -0.92
N LYS A 56 7.78 12.14 -2.15
CA LYS A 56 6.76 13.15 -2.43
C LYS A 56 5.37 12.70 -1.95
N THR A 57 4.97 11.47 -2.27
CA THR A 57 3.67 10.92 -1.86
C THR A 57 3.55 10.90 -0.34
N ILE A 58 4.56 10.38 0.37
CA ILE A 58 4.54 10.32 1.84
C ILE A 58 4.49 11.73 2.46
N LEU A 59 5.29 12.67 1.94
CA LEU A 59 5.31 14.05 2.43
C LEU A 59 3.98 14.79 2.17
N GLU A 60 3.38 14.59 1.00
CA GLU A 60 2.06 15.15 0.67
C GLU A 60 0.99 14.64 1.63
N GLN A 61 1.00 13.34 1.97
CA GLN A 61 0.05 12.78 2.95
C GLN A 61 0.34 13.29 4.35
N TYR A 62 1.60 13.43 4.75
CA TYR A 62 1.97 13.99 6.05
C TYR A 62 1.46 15.42 6.24
N ASN A 63 1.54 16.26 5.21
CA ASN A 63 1.11 17.67 5.26
C ASN A 63 -0.40 17.87 5.14
N ARG A 64 -1.16 16.82 4.79
CA ARG A 64 -2.63 16.90 4.72
C ARG A 64 -3.28 16.79 6.11
N PRO A 65 -4.50 17.32 6.31
CA PRO A 65 -5.29 17.08 7.51
C PRO A 65 -5.51 15.58 7.71
N ALA A 66 -5.44 15.09 8.96
CA ALA A 66 -5.50 13.67 9.29
C ALA A 66 -6.70 12.94 8.66
N GLU A 67 -7.87 13.60 8.63
CA GLU A 67 -9.12 13.07 8.08
C GLU A 67 -9.09 12.85 6.56
N ARG A 68 -8.22 13.55 5.82
CA ARG A 68 -8.14 13.49 4.35
C ARG A 68 -6.90 12.73 3.85
N ARG A 69 -6.10 12.17 4.76
CA ARG A 69 -4.89 11.43 4.40
C ARG A 69 -5.29 10.09 3.78
N CYS A 70 -4.63 9.75 2.67
CA CYS A 70 -4.61 8.40 2.16
C CYS A 70 -3.40 7.67 2.76
N PRO A 71 -3.59 6.73 3.71
CA PRO A 71 -2.49 6.00 4.32
C PRO A 71 -1.80 5.06 3.32
N PHE A 72 -0.53 5.33 2.98
CA PHE A 72 0.22 4.53 2.00
C PHE A 72 0.33 3.06 2.41
N ALA A 73 0.81 2.76 3.62
CA ALA A 73 1.02 1.37 4.03
C ALA A 73 -0.29 0.58 4.05
N LYS A 74 -1.35 1.13 4.65
CA LYS A 74 -2.68 0.50 4.64
C LYS A 74 -3.20 0.28 3.22
N THR A 75 -3.11 1.29 2.35
CA THR A 75 -3.49 1.16 0.92
C THR A 75 -2.72 0.04 0.24
N SER A 76 -1.42 -0.04 0.47
CA SER A 76 -0.58 -1.07 -0.14
C SER A 76 -0.92 -2.48 0.34
N ILE A 77 -1.33 -2.63 1.60
CA ILE A 77 -1.81 -3.89 2.18
C ILE A 77 -3.15 -4.28 1.52
N GLU A 78 -4.14 -3.39 1.52
CA GLU A 78 -5.45 -3.67 0.89
C GLU A 78 -5.32 -4.00 -0.59
N VAL A 79 -4.46 -3.28 -1.34
CA VAL A 79 -4.21 -3.58 -2.76
C VAL A 79 -3.55 -4.94 -2.95
N THR A 80 -2.65 -5.35 -2.05
CA THR A 80 -2.04 -6.69 -2.14
C THR A 80 -3.09 -7.77 -1.94
N GLU A 81 -3.95 -7.62 -0.95
CA GLU A 81 -5.04 -8.55 -0.66
C GLU A 81 -6.05 -8.63 -1.81
N LEU A 82 -6.52 -7.47 -2.29
CA LEU A 82 -7.41 -7.36 -3.45
C LEU A 82 -6.87 -8.10 -4.68
N LEU A 83 -5.57 -7.95 -4.95
CA LEU A 83 -4.92 -8.62 -6.08
C LEU A 83 -4.78 -10.13 -5.83
N CYS A 84 -4.44 -10.56 -4.62
CA CYS A 84 -4.41 -11.97 -4.25
C CYS A 84 -5.77 -12.64 -4.43
N ASP A 85 -6.85 -11.96 -4.03
CA ASP A 85 -8.22 -12.45 -4.17
C ASP A 85 -8.64 -12.50 -5.64
N TYR A 86 -8.32 -11.46 -6.43
CA TYR A 86 -8.60 -11.43 -7.86
C TYR A 86 -7.97 -12.62 -8.63
N TRP A 87 -6.80 -13.10 -8.18
CA TRP A 87 -6.11 -14.24 -8.79
C TRP A 87 -6.28 -15.56 -8.04
N ASP A 88 -7.17 -15.62 -7.04
CA ASP A 88 -7.39 -16.79 -6.18
C ASP A 88 -6.10 -17.34 -5.54
N VAL A 89 -5.08 -16.49 -5.31
CA VAL A 89 -3.76 -16.92 -4.80
C VAL A 89 -3.89 -17.64 -3.46
N ASN A 90 -4.83 -17.20 -2.64
CA ASN A 90 -5.07 -17.71 -1.29
C ASN A 90 -5.70 -19.11 -1.25
N THR A 91 -6.35 -19.56 -2.32
CA THR A 91 -7.12 -20.81 -2.33
C THR A 91 -6.28 -22.05 -2.67
N GLY A 92 -5.07 -21.83 -3.21
CA GLY A 92 -4.17 -22.91 -3.64
C GLY A 92 -4.57 -23.59 -4.96
N TYR A 93 -5.66 -23.16 -5.60
CA TYR A 93 -6.06 -23.60 -6.92
C TYR A 93 -6.75 -22.45 -7.65
N THR A 94 -6.43 -22.22 -8.93
CA THR A 94 -7.21 -21.26 -9.72
C THR A 94 -8.40 -21.97 -10.34
N THR A 95 -9.56 -21.34 -10.30
CA THR A 95 -10.72 -21.79 -11.10
C THR A 95 -10.62 -21.35 -12.56
N SER A 96 -9.68 -20.43 -12.86
CA SER A 96 -9.45 -19.94 -14.21
C SER A 96 -8.69 -20.96 -15.05
N THR A 97 -9.31 -21.38 -16.15
CA THR A 97 -8.64 -22.20 -17.18
C THR A 97 -7.91 -21.35 -18.22
N SER A 98 -7.94 -20.02 -18.07
CA SER A 98 -7.31 -19.08 -18.99
C SER A 98 -5.91 -18.69 -18.51
N PHE A 99 -5.00 -18.47 -19.46
CA PHE A 99 -3.66 -17.97 -19.17
C PHE A 99 -3.73 -16.55 -18.56
N GLN A 100 -3.14 -16.34 -17.39
CA GLN A 100 -3.15 -15.07 -16.65
C GLN A 100 -1.74 -14.43 -16.59
N PRO A 101 -1.24 -13.85 -17.70
CA PRO A 101 0.13 -13.31 -17.76
C PRO A 101 0.38 -12.16 -16.77
N LEU A 102 -0.67 -11.42 -16.39
CA LEU A 102 -0.54 -10.29 -15.48
C LEU A 102 -0.18 -10.69 -14.05
N LEU A 103 -0.47 -11.94 -13.65
CA LEU A 103 -0.04 -12.47 -12.36
C LEU A 103 1.49 -12.47 -12.23
N LEU A 104 2.20 -12.73 -13.33
CA LEU A 104 3.68 -12.68 -13.36
C LEU A 104 4.22 -11.26 -13.24
N ALA A 105 3.37 -10.25 -13.45
CA ALA A 105 3.69 -8.84 -13.31
C ALA A 105 3.11 -8.24 -12.01
N PHE A 106 2.87 -9.06 -10.98
CA PHE A 106 2.19 -8.67 -9.74
C PHE A 106 2.69 -7.34 -9.16
N GLU A 107 4.00 -7.19 -8.94
CA GLU A 107 4.60 -5.96 -8.39
C GLU A 107 4.28 -4.72 -9.25
N LYS A 108 4.28 -4.86 -10.59
CA LYS A 108 3.95 -3.77 -11.50
C LYS A 108 2.46 -3.41 -11.42
N ILE A 109 1.59 -4.41 -11.32
CA ILE A 109 0.15 -4.20 -11.17
C ILE A 109 -0.14 -3.56 -9.82
N HIS A 110 0.45 -4.07 -8.73
CA HIS A 110 0.38 -3.46 -7.40
C HIS A 110 0.76 -1.98 -7.42
N TYR A 111 1.91 -1.63 -8.02
CA TYR A 111 2.32 -0.24 -8.17
C TYR A 111 1.28 0.64 -8.87
N ILE A 112 0.76 0.18 -10.01
CA ILE A 112 -0.23 0.92 -10.80
C ILE A 112 -1.54 1.06 -10.00
N THR A 113 -1.98 0.00 -9.35
CA THR A 113 -3.21 -0.02 -8.55
C THR A 113 -3.10 0.92 -7.36
N VAL A 114 -1.99 0.91 -6.62
CA VAL A 114 -1.76 1.87 -5.51
C VAL A 114 -1.76 3.32 -6.03
N LYS A 115 -1.04 3.63 -7.11
CA LYS A 115 -1.06 4.98 -7.70
C LYS A 115 -2.46 5.40 -8.14
N SER A 116 -3.22 4.47 -8.71
CA SER A 116 -4.60 4.72 -9.15
C SER A 116 -5.51 4.97 -7.95
N PHE A 117 -5.35 4.20 -6.87
CA PHE A 117 -6.08 4.42 -5.62
C PHE A 117 -5.80 5.79 -5.03
N PHE A 118 -4.54 6.24 -5.00
CA PHE A 118 -4.20 7.60 -4.55
C PHE A 118 -4.86 8.71 -5.37
N ARG A 119 -4.94 8.53 -6.70
CA ARG A 119 -5.61 9.49 -7.58
C ARG A 119 -7.11 9.51 -7.31
N LEU A 120 -7.75 8.35 -7.27
CA LEU A 120 -9.18 8.22 -6.97
C LEU A 120 -9.53 8.77 -5.58
N TRP A 121 -8.69 8.51 -4.58
CA TRP A 121 -8.86 9.07 -3.24
C TRP A 121 -8.90 10.60 -3.25
N ASN A 122 -8.01 11.22 -4.03
CA ASN A 122 -7.97 12.67 -4.17
C ASN A 122 -9.18 13.20 -4.93
N ASP A 123 -9.55 12.56 -6.04
CA ASP A 123 -10.65 12.99 -6.90
C ASP A 123 -12.01 12.87 -6.21
N MET A 124 -12.17 11.88 -5.33
CA MET A 124 -13.40 11.66 -4.54
C MET A 124 -13.46 12.53 -3.28
N GLU A 125 -12.41 13.30 -2.97
CA GLU A 125 -12.26 13.99 -1.67
C GLU A 125 -12.50 13.06 -0.47
N ALA A 126 -12.09 11.79 -0.60
CA ALA A 126 -12.39 10.74 0.37
C ALA A 126 -11.76 11.02 1.75
N THR A 127 -12.45 10.59 2.79
CA THR A 127 -11.96 10.68 4.18
C THR A 127 -11.52 9.33 4.70
N VAL A 128 -10.72 9.31 5.77
CA VAL A 128 -10.27 8.07 6.44
C VAL A 128 -11.47 7.16 6.83
N ASP A 129 -12.65 7.73 7.04
CA ASP A 129 -13.88 6.99 7.33
C ASP A 129 -14.49 6.29 6.10
N ASP A 130 -14.06 6.64 4.89
CA ASP A 130 -14.39 5.91 3.66
C ASP A 130 -13.51 4.67 3.48
N PHE A 131 -12.37 4.58 4.17
CA PHE A 131 -11.45 3.46 4.03
C PHE A 131 -12.09 2.09 4.34
N PRO A 132 -12.94 1.91 5.37
CA PRO A 132 -13.68 0.67 5.61
C PRO A 132 -14.62 0.27 4.47
N LYS A 133 -15.07 1.21 3.62
CA LYS A 133 -15.90 0.88 2.43
C LYS A 133 -15.09 0.17 1.34
N TYR A 134 -13.76 0.21 1.42
CA TYR A 134 -12.82 -0.44 0.51
C TYR A 134 -12.10 -1.62 1.14
N GLN A 135 -12.53 -2.06 2.32
CA GLN A 135 -12.12 -3.32 2.90
C GLN A 135 -12.97 -4.41 2.24
N PHE A 136 -12.39 -5.09 1.25
CA PHE A 136 -13.05 -6.18 0.52
C PHE A 136 -13.11 -7.45 1.37
#